data_AF-A0A2W1JEE2-F1
#
_entry.id   AF-A0A2W1JEE2-F1
#
_cell.length_a   1.000
_cell.length_b   1.000
_cell.length_c   1.000
_cell.angle_alpha   90.00
_cell.angle_beta   90.00
_cell.angle_gamma   90.00
#
_symmetry.space_group_name_H-M   'P 1'
#
loop_
_entity.id
_entity.type
_entity.pdbx_description
1 polymer ?
#
loop_
_entity_poly.entity_id
_entity_poly.type
_entity_poly.pdbx_seq_one_letter_code
_entity_poly.pdbx_strand_id
1 'polypeptide(L)' 'MLESLLAEALAVTQDNLQMAQTILECAEEAAEDLDPAVKQRLNLVHIGLAMSLQAFDDENLQELISSELLGYS' A
#
# COMPACT_ATOMS: atom_id res chain seq x y z
N MET A 1 19.07 3.29 14.63
CA MET A 1 19.02 1.82 14.50
C MET A 1 17.60 1.29 14.62
N LEU A 2 16.85 1.54 15.71
CA LEU A 2 15.44 1.11 15.75
C LEU A 2 14.56 1.95 14.80
N GLU A 3 14.73 3.28 14.82
CA GLU A 3 14.00 4.19 13.93
C GLU A 3 14.31 3.92 12.45
N SER A 4 15.58 3.69 12.11
CA SER A 4 16.00 3.34 10.75
C SER A 4 15.39 2.02 10.26
N LEU A 5 15.38 0.97 11.11
CA LEU A 5 14.72 -0.30 10.78
C LEU A 5 13.21 -0.15 10.63
N LEU A 6 12.58 0.70 11.44
CA LEU A 6 11.15 0.98 11.35
C LEU A 6 10.83 1.72 10.05
N ALA A 7 11.60 2.74 9.70
CA ALA A 7 11.44 3.49 8.46
C ALA A 7 11.63 2.61 7.22
N GLU A 8 12.67 1.77 7.19
CA GLU A 8 12.86 0.79 6.10
C GLU A 8 11.69 -0.19 5.99
N ALA A 9 11.21 -0.73 7.11
CA ALA A 9 10.07 -1.64 7.12
C ALA A 9 8.78 -0.96 6.64
N LEU A 10 8.57 0.30 7.02
CA LEU A 10 7.43 1.11 6.58
C LEU A 10 7.53 1.44 5.09
N ALA A 11 8.71 1.81 4.58
CA ALA A 11 8.94 2.06 3.16
C ALA A 11 8.62 0.80 2.32
N VAL A 12 9.17 -0.36 2.69
CA VAL A 12 8.90 -1.64 2.01
C VAL A 12 7.41 -2.01 2.11
N THR A 13 6.76 -1.71 3.23
CA THR A 13 5.32 -1.95 3.38
C THR A 13 4.53 -1.05 2.42
N GLN A 14 4.85 0.24 2.35
CA GLN A 14 4.18 1.19 1.45
C GLN A 14 4.34 0.78 -0.03
N ASP A 15 5.55 0.43 -0.45
CA ASP A 15 5.84 -0.04 -1.81
C ASP A 15 5.01 -1.29 -2.17
N ASN A 16 4.93 -2.26 -1.25
CA ASN A 16 4.14 -3.47 -1.46
C ASN A 16 2.64 -3.19 -1.54
N LEU A 17 2.13 -2.25 -0.74
CA LEU A 17 0.72 -1.85 -0.80
C LEU A 17 0.39 -1.14 -2.11
N GLN A 18 1.27 -0.25 -2.58
CA GLN A 18 1.10 0.42 -3.88
C GLN A 18 1.15 -0.59 -5.04
N MET A 19 2.09 -1.54 -5.01
CA MET A 19 2.15 -2.61 -6.01
C MET A 19 0.88 -3.47 -5.99
N ALA A 20 0.37 -3.83 -4.81
CA ALA A 20 -0.88 -4.58 -4.68
C ALA A 20 -2.07 -3.80 -5.25
N GLN A 21 -2.08 -2.46 -5.12
CA GLN A 21 -3.15 -1.62 -5.63
C GLN A 21 -3.19 -1.68 -7.16
N THR A 22 -2.04 -1.48 -7.81
CA THR A 22 -1.95 -1.58 -9.28
C THR A 22 -2.36 -2.96 -9.79
N ILE A 23 -1.96 -4.04 -9.10
CA ILE A 23 -2.34 -5.41 -9.50
C ILE A 23 -3.86 -5.60 -9.38
N LEU A 24 -4.48 -5.11 -8.31
CA LEU A 24 -5.92 -5.24 -8.09
C LEU A 24 -6.72 -4.42 -9.10
N GLU A 25 -6.31 -3.19 -9.39
CA GLU A 25 -6.93 -2.34 -10.43
C GLU A 25 -6.91 -3.07 -11.79
N CYS A 26 -5.76 -3.62 -12.19
CA CYS A 26 -5.66 -4.42 -13.42
C CYS A 26 -6.55 -5.69 -13.37
N ALA A 27 -6.63 -6.36 -12.22
CA ALA A 27 -7.46 -7.54 -12.06
C ALA A 27 -8.96 -7.21 -12.15
N GLU A 28 -9.38 -6.09 -11.57
CA GLU A 28 -10.76 -5.59 -11.63
C GLU A 28 -11.18 -5.25 -13.06
N GLU A 29 -10.31 -4.59 -13.84
CA GLU A 29 -10.52 -4.31 -15.26
C GLU A 29 -10.66 -5.60 -16.10
N ALA A 30 -9.90 -6.65 -15.77
CA ALA A 30 -9.93 -7.93 -16.47
C ALA A 30 -11.05 -8.88 -16.00
N ALA A 31 -11.72 -8.56 -14.89
CA ALA A 31 -12.63 -9.46 -14.17
C ALA A 31 -14.12 -9.30 -14.53
N GLU A 32 -14.45 -8.84 -15.74
CA GLU A 32 -15.84 -8.61 -16.17
C GLU A 32 -16.73 -9.85 -16.02
N ASP A 33 -16.18 -11.05 -16.16
CA ASP A 33 -16.90 -12.33 -16.09
C ASP A 33 -16.89 -13.00 -14.69
N LEU A 34 -16.27 -12.38 -13.68
CA LEU A 34 -16.28 -12.97 -12.33
C LEU A 34 -17.69 -12.99 -11.72
N ASP A 35 -17.96 -14.03 -10.94
CA ASP A 35 -19.19 -14.14 -10.15
C ASP A 35 -19.36 -12.91 -9.25
N PRO A 36 -20.59 -12.36 -9.10
CA PRO A 36 -20.84 -11.18 -8.27
C PRO A 36 -20.34 -11.28 -6.83
N ALA A 37 -20.39 -12.47 -6.21
CA ALA A 37 -19.89 -12.66 -4.86
C ALA A 37 -18.36 -12.53 -4.80
N VAL A 38 -17.65 -12.99 -5.83
CA VAL A 38 -16.19 -12.83 -5.95
C VAL A 38 -15.84 -11.35 -6.14
N LYS A 39 -16.57 -10.63 -7.00
CA LYS A 39 -16.41 -9.18 -7.19
C LYS A 39 -16.63 -8.41 -5.89
N GLN A 40 -17.64 -8.78 -5.11
CA GLN A 40 -17.89 -8.16 -3.80
C GLN A 40 -16.72 -8.39 -2.85
N ARG A 41 -16.15 -9.60 -2.81
CA ARG A 41 -14.97 -9.90 -1.97
C ARG A 41 -13.74 -9.13 -2.44
N LEU A 42 -13.53 -9.02 -3.75
CA LEU A 42 -12.44 -8.25 -4.33
C LEU A 42 -12.54 -6.76 -3.96
N ASN A 43 -13.73 -6.17 -4.08
CA ASN A 43 -13.99 -4.80 -3.66
C ASN A 43 -13.72 -4.56 -2.17
N LEU A 44 -13.99 -5.54 -1.30
CA LEU A 44 -13.63 -5.43 0.13
C LEU A 44 -12.10 -5.40 0.34
N VAL A 45 -11.36 -6.18 -0.45
CA VAL A 45 -9.88 -6.16 -0.43
C VAL A 45 -9.38 -4.80 -0.91
N HIS A 46 -9.92 -4.27 -2.01
CA HIS A 46 -9.59 -2.94 -2.52
C HIS A 46 -9.82 -1.86 -1.45
N ILE A 47 -10.98 -1.82 -0.81
CA ILE A 47 -11.29 -0.86 0.26
C ILE A 47 -10.27 -0.96 1.40
N GLY A 48 -9.96 -2.19 1.86
CA GLY A 48 -8.97 -2.38 2.94
C GLY A 48 -7.57 -1.91 2.54
N LEU A 49 -7.19 -2.10 1.28
CA LEU A 49 -5.93 -1.61 0.74
C LEU A 49 -5.89 -0.08 0.67
N ALA A 50 -6.94 0.55 0.15
CA ALA A 50 -7.05 2.00 0.08
C ALA A 50 -6.98 2.65 1.47
N MET A 51 -7.66 2.07 2.46
CA MET A 51 -7.57 2.53 3.86
C MET A 51 -6.15 2.35 4.43
N SER A 52 -5.47 1.26 4.07
CA SER A 52 -4.10 1.02 4.51
C SER A 52 -3.14 2.06 3.92
N LEU A 53 -3.27 2.37 2.63
CA LEU A 53 -2.49 3.41 1.97
C LEU A 53 -2.79 4.80 2.53
N GLN A 54 -4.06 5.12 2.82
CA GLN A 54 -4.44 6.39 3.44
C GLN A 54 -3.78 6.59 4.81
N ALA A 55 -3.53 5.51 5.57
CA ALA A 55 -2.81 5.61 6.84
C ALA A 55 -1.34 6.03 6.66
N PHE A 56 -0.75 5.79 5.47
CA PHE A 56 0.58 6.28 5.14
C PHE A 56 0.59 7.75 4.72
N ASP A 57 -0.55 8.39 4.45
CA ASP A 57 -0.59 9.83 4.12
C ASP A 57 -0.34 10.74 5.34
N ASP A 58 -0.19 10.18 6.55
CA ASP A 58 0.20 10.94 7.75
C ASP A 58 1.60 11.57 7.57
N GLU A 59 1.69 12.88 7.77
CA GLU A 59 2.91 13.66 7.53
C GLU A 59 4.09 13.17 8.38
N ASN A 60 3.86 12.78 9.64
CA ASN A 60 4.94 12.29 10.50
C ASN A 60 5.46 10.93 10.04
N LEU A 61 4.56 10.06 9.55
CA LEU A 61 4.92 8.77 8.96
C LEU A 61 5.73 8.97 7.67
N GLN A 62 5.31 9.91 6.81
CA GLN A 62 6.02 10.24 5.59
C GLN A 62 7.40 10.85 5.86
N GLU A 63 7.52 11.72 6.86
CA GLU A 63 8.81 12.26 7.31
C GLU A 63 9.74 11.14 7.81
N LEU A 64 9.23 10.21 8.62
CA LEU A 64 9.99 9.06 9.11
C LEU A 64 10.51 8.20 7.96
N ILE A 65 9.65 7.87 6.99
CA ILE A 65 9.99 7.08 5.80
C ILE A 65 11.03 7.82 4.92
N SER A 66 10.86 9.13 4.72
CA SER A 66 11.71 9.94 3.83
C SER A 66 13.07 10.29 4.45
N SER A 67 13.14 10.41 5.78
CA SER A 67 14.37 10.80 6.48
C SER A 67 15.52 9.79 6.32
N GLU A 68 15.21 8.51 6.16
CA GLU A 68 16.22 7.47 5.89
C GLU A 68 16.64 7.40 4.41
N LEU A 69 15.76 7.78 3.47
CA LEU A 69 16.13 7.87 2.04
C LEU A 69 17.16 8.97 1.76
N LEU A 70 17.27 9.97 2.64
CA LEU A 70 18.23 11.08 2.56
C LEU A 70 19.46 10.89 3.48
N GLY A 71 19.50 9.81 4.28
CA GLY A 71 20.56 9.54 5.27
C GLY A 71 21.85 8.91 4.71
N TYR A 72 21.90 8.61 3.42
CA TYR A 72 23.10 8.15 2.71
C TYR A 72 23.64 9.26 1.78
N SER A 73 24.27 10.28 2.36
CA SER A 73 25.15 11.22 1.64
C SER A 73 26.39 11.54 2.45
#